data_AF-A0A973FZ40-F1
#
_entry.id   AF-A0A973FZ40-F1
#
_cell.length_a   1.000
_cell.length_b   1.000
_cell.length_c   1.000
_cell.angle_alpha   90.00
_cell.angle_beta   90.00
_cell.angle_gamma   90.00
#
_symmetry.space_group_name_H-M   'P 1'
#
loop_
_entity.id
_entity.type
_entity.pdbx_description
1 polymer ?
#
loop_
_entity_poly.entity_id
_entity_poly.type
_entity_poly.pdbx_seq_one_letter_code
_entity_poly.pdbx_strand_id
1 'polypeptide(L)'
;MKPVRKRILDRYEKTGDGDVIIDVASGKVEDLYEDFDRTAPYHKKDLEEGLVYYLSECVREIGRAKFVIRFTFDQLPSEELMRRVGTSIHKFFMYQKELESGAMKKMLRTSLILFVTGIAILGVSLWLTHLLNVAGSRS
;
A
#
# COMPACT_ATOMS: atom_id res chain seq x y z
N MET A 1 -32.32 1.46 -0.18
CA MET A 1 -31.02 1.36 0.51
C MET A 1 -29.99 2.19 -0.26
N LYS A 2 -29.57 3.37 0.24
CA LYS A 2 -28.52 4.19 -0.44
C LYS A 2 -27.15 3.57 -0.12
N PRO A 3 -26.23 3.41 -1.09
CA PRO A 3 -24.98 2.68 -0.85
C PRO A 3 -24.10 3.44 0.16
N VAL A 4 -23.62 2.72 1.18
CA VAL A 4 -22.82 3.19 2.32
C VAL A 4 -21.67 4.12 1.89
N ARG A 5 -21.07 3.88 0.72
CA ARG A 5 -20.00 4.69 0.14
C ARG A 5 -20.34 6.16 -0.11
N LYS A 6 -21.60 6.50 -0.45
CA LYS A 6 -21.97 7.91 -0.67
C LYS A 6 -21.85 8.71 0.63
N ARG A 7 -22.36 8.16 1.75
CA ARG A 7 -22.34 8.83 3.07
C ARG A 7 -20.93 9.11 3.60
N ILE A 8 -19.96 8.28 3.24
CA ILE A 8 -18.57 8.45 3.67
C ILE A 8 -17.92 9.62 2.93
N LEU A 9 -18.07 9.66 1.60
CA LEU A 9 -17.54 10.74 0.76
C LEU A 9 -18.21 12.10 1.01
N ASP A 10 -19.41 12.09 1.59
CA ASP A 10 -20.14 13.31 1.98
C ASP A 10 -19.53 13.98 3.23
N ARG A 11 -18.65 13.30 3.97
CA ARG A 11 -17.94 13.86 5.14
C ARG A 11 -16.67 14.61 4.78
N TYR A 12 -16.11 14.33 3.61
CA TYR A 12 -14.88 14.96 3.16
C TYR A 12 -15.20 16.24 2.40
N GLU A 13 -14.38 17.27 2.62
CA GLU A 13 -14.39 18.45 1.76
C GLU A 13 -13.98 18.04 0.33
N LYS A 14 -14.48 18.77 -0.66
CA LYS A 14 -14.14 18.56 -2.07
C LYS A 14 -13.62 19.84 -2.69
N THR A 15 -12.67 19.71 -3.61
CA THR A 15 -12.22 20.81 -4.45
C THR A 15 -13.36 21.29 -5.35
N GLY A 16 -13.20 22.45 -5.99
CA GLY A 16 -14.14 22.92 -7.01
C GLY A 16 -14.34 21.93 -8.17
N ASP A 17 -13.34 21.08 -8.42
CA ASP A 17 -13.35 20.03 -9.45
C ASP A 17 -13.96 18.70 -8.97
N GLY A 18 -14.33 18.62 -7.69
CA GLY A 18 -14.95 17.44 -7.08
C GLY A 18 -13.97 16.39 -6.54
N ASP A 19 -12.67 16.69 -6.50
CA ASP A 19 -11.66 15.82 -5.88
C ASP A 19 -11.76 15.89 -4.35
N VAL A 20 -11.59 14.75 -3.69
CA VAL A 20 -11.66 14.67 -2.22
C VAL A 20 -10.43 15.34 -1.60
N ILE A 21 -10.62 16.14 -0.55
CA ILE A 21 -9.53 16.76 0.17
C ILE A 21 -9.23 15.95 1.44
N ILE A 22 -7.98 15.51 1.58
CA ILE A 22 -7.45 14.94 2.82
C ILE A 22 -6.65 16.04 3.51
N ASP A 23 -7.17 16.55 4.62
CA ASP A 23 -6.53 17.62 5.40
C ASP A 23 -5.54 17.06 6.41
N VAL A 24 -4.32 17.59 6.41
CA VAL A 24 -3.29 17.30 7.39
C VAL A 24 -2.90 18.60 8.09
N ALA A 25 -3.14 18.68 9.40
CA ALA A 25 -2.73 19.81 10.22
C ALA A 25 -1.50 19.41 11.04
N SER A 26 -0.45 20.22 10.98
CA SER A 26 0.79 20.02 11.72
C SER A 26 1.35 21.35 12.19
N GLY A 27 1.92 21.42 13.39
CA GLY A 27 2.48 22.68 13.89
C GLY A 27 3.65 23.14 13.04
N LYS A 28 4.58 22.23 12.73
CA LYS A 28 5.74 22.47 11.88
C LYS A 28 5.89 21.39 10.81
N VAL A 29 6.73 21.68 9.82
CA VAL A 29 7.03 20.74 8.72
C VAL A 29 7.93 19.62 9.20
N GLU A 30 8.77 19.88 10.18
CA GLU A 30 9.64 18.89 10.80
C GLU A 30 8.85 17.74 11.42
N ASP A 31 7.67 18.02 11.97
CA ASP A 31 6.79 17.05 12.64
C ASP A 31 6.20 16.03 11.64
N LEU A 32 6.29 16.26 10.32
CA LEU A 32 5.88 15.29 9.30
C LEU A 32 6.88 14.14 9.12
N TYR A 33 8.03 14.23 9.76
CA TYR A 33 9.13 13.30 9.61
C TYR A 33 9.52 12.71 10.96
N GLU A 34 9.99 11.47 10.92
CA GLU A 34 10.59 10.84 12.10
C GLU A 34 11.79 11.66 12.61
N ASP A 35 11.85 11.86 13.93
CA ASP A 35 13.00 12.47 14.59
C ASP A 35 14.07 11.40 14.81
N PHE A 36 14.75 11.01 13.72
CA PHE A 36 15.87 10.08 13.80
C PHE A 36 16.99 10.69 14.65
N ASP A 37 17.46 9.92 15.64
CA ASP A 37 18.58 10.24 16.52
C ASP A 37 19.72 10.90 15.71
N ARG A 38 20.04 12.16 16.05
CA ARG A 38 20.93 13.07 15.30
C ARG A 38 22.39 12.58 15.20
N THR A 39 22.68 11.40 15.73
CA THR A 39 23.99 10.74 15.73
C THR A 39 24.21 9.81 14.53
N ALA A 40 23.15 9.46 13.76
CA ALA A 40 23.28 8.57 12.62
C ALA A 40 23.69 9.32 11.32
N PRO A 41 24.70 8.85 10.56
CA PRO A 41 25.18 9.50 9.34
C PRO A 41 24.23 9.39 8.14
N TYR A 42 23.11 8.68 8.27
CA TYR A 42 22.12 8.48 7.23
C TYR A 42 20.89 9.34 7.51
N HIS A 43 20.92 10.60 7.10
CA HIS A 43 19.77 11.52 7.17
C HIS A 43 18.68 11.18 6.14
N LYS A 44 18.14 9.96 6.18
CA LYS A 44 16.89 9.65 5.49
C LYS A 44 15.76 9.88 6.48
N LYS A 45 15.23 11.11 6.48
CA LYS A 45 14.00 11.45 7.22
C LYS A 45 12.84 10.73 6.53
N ASP A 46 12.47 9.55 7.02
CA ASP A 46 11.21 8.92 6.62
C ASP A 46 10.04 9.71 7.21
N LEU A 47 8.86 9.52 6.61
CA LEU A 47 7.64 10.15 7.12
C LEU A 47 7.30 9.55 8.49
N GLU A 48 6.75 10.38 9.37
CA GLU A 48 6.26 9.94 10.68
C GLU A 48 5.18 8.85 10.52
N GLU A 49 5.27 7.79 11.32
CA GLU A 49 4.42 6.59 11.18
C GLU A 49 2.92 6.92 11.29
N GLY A 50 2.53 7.80 12.21
CA GLY A 50 1.16 8.28 12.38
C GLY A 50 0.62 9.00 11.16
N LEU A 51 1.41 9.84 10.50
CA LEU A 51 1.07 10.49 9.23
C LEU A 51 0.86 9.46 8.13
N VAL A 52 1.76 8.48 8.01
CA VAL A 52 1.63 7.40 7.02
C VAL A 52 0.36 6.60 7.25
N TYR A 53 0.09 6.24 8.50
CA TYR A 53 -1.11 5.51 8.89
C TYR A 53 -2.37 6.33 8.55
N TYR A 54 -2.43 7.59 8.97
CA TYR A 54 -3.56 8.48 8.70
C TYR A 54 -3.87 8.59 7.20
N LEU A 55 -2.86 8.89 6.38
CA LEU A 55 -3.04 9.00 4.93
C LEU A 55 -3.50 7.68 4.31
N SER A 56 -2.94 6.56 4.75
CA SER A 56 -3.30 5.23 4.26
C SER A 56 -4.75 4.87 4.59
N GLU A 57 -5.19 5.20 5.80
CA GLU A 57 -6.57 5.00 6.25
C GLU A 57 -7.56 5.86 5.45
N CYS A 58 -7.26 7.15 5.25
CA CYS A 58 -8.09 8.04 4.44
C CYS A 58 -8.21 7.54 3.00
N VAL A 59 -7.09 7.18 2.36
CA VAL A 59 -7.10 6.66 0.97
C VAL A 59 -7.87 5.34 0.89
N ARG A 60 -7.73 4.46 1.89
CA ARG A 60 -8.50 3.21 1.96
C ARG A 60 -10.00 3.47 2.06
N GLU A 61 -10.38 4.46 2.85
CA GLU A 61 -11.78 4.84 3.08
C GLU A 61 -12.45 5.44 1.83
N ILE A 62 -11.77 6.35 1.14
CA ILE A 62 -12.30 7.02 -0.07
C ILE A 62 -12.21 6.12 -1.33
N GLY A 63 -11.36 5.10 -1.31
CA GLY A 63 -11.23 4.10 -2.35
C GLY A 63 -10.61 4.65 -3.64
N ARG A 64 -11.35 4.60 -4.76
CA ARG A 64 -10.87 5.03 -6.09
C ARG A 64 -11.20 6.49 -6.43
N ALA A 65 -11.72 7.25 -5.46
CA ALA A 65 -11.95 8.67 -5.67
C ALA A 65 -10.62 9.39 -5.92
N LYS A 66 -10.62 10.37 -6.82
CA LYS A 66 -9.51 11.29 -6.94
C LYS A 66 -9.43 12.14 -5.68
N PHE A 67 -8.22 12.46 -5.26
CA PHE A 67 -8.00 13.22 -4.04
C PHE A 67 -6.77 14.12 -4.14
N VAL A 68 -6.75 15.12 -3.27
CA VAL A 68 -5.61 16.00 -3.00
C VAL A 68 -5.32 15.97 -1.50
N ILE A 69 -4.06 16.15 -1.13
CA ILE A 69 -3.65 16.28 0.26
C ILE A 69 -3.36 17.76 0.52
N ARG A 70 -4.03 18.33 1.52
CA ARG A 70 -3.86 19.73 1.92
C ARG A 70 -3.13 19.79 3.25
N PHE A 71 -1.95 20.38 3.26
CA PHE A 71 -1.18 20.60 4.49
C PHE A 71 -1.46 21.99 5.04
N THR A 72 -1.79 22.07 6.32
CA THR A 72 -1.95 23.31 7.08
C THR A 72 -0.90 23.36 8.17
N PHE A 73 -0.14 24.46 8.21
CA PHE A 73 0.92 24.69 9.19
C PHE A 73 0.69 25.98 9.98
N ASP A 74 1.15 26.03 11.23
CA ASP A 74 1.03 27.23 12.09
C ASP A 74 1.78 28.44 11.51
N GLN A 75 2.89 28.17 10.81
CA GLN A 75 3.64 29.17 10.06
C GLN A 75 3.62 28.81 8.59
N LEU A 76 3.34 29.80 7.72
CA LEU A 76 3.40 29.59 6.27
C LEU A 76 4.81 29.16 5.88
N PRO A 77 5.00 27.92 5.39
CA PRO A 77 6.31 27.47 4.95
C PRO A 77 6.69 28.18 3.66
N SER A 78 8.00 28.24 3.36
CA SER A 78 8.44 28.70 2.04
C SER A 78 7.95 27.74 0.94
N GLU A 79 7.78 28.25 -0.28
CA GLU A 79 7.40 27.42 -1.43
C GLU A 79 8.37 26.26 -1.66
N GLU A 80 9.67 26.47 -1.40
CA GLU A 80 10.70 25.43 -1.48
C GLU A 80 10.42 24.29 -0.49
N LEU A 81 10.04 24.62 0.74
CA LEU A 81 9.71 23.65 1.77
C LEU A 81 8.44 22.87 1.39
N MET A 82 7.42 23.54 0.87
CA MET A 82 6.19 22.90 0.38
C MET A 82 6.47 21.92 -0.76
N ARG A 83 7.31 22.31 -1.74
CA ARG A 83 7.76 21.42 -2.82
C ARG A 83 8.52 20.22 -2.28
N ARG A 84 9.36 20.41 -1.27
CA ARG A 84 10.09 19.34 -0.60
C ARG A 84 9.14 18.36 0.07
N VAL A 85 8.14 18.83 0.81
CA VAL A 85 7.10 17.99 1.44
C VAL A 85 6.39 17.13 0.40
N GLY A 86 5.86 17.74 -0.67
CA GLY A 86 5.19 17.00 -1.74
C GLY A 86 6.09 15.95 -2.39
N THR A 87 7.36 16.29 -2.63
CA THR A 87 8.35 15.36 -3.18
C THR A 87 8.65 14.20 -2.22
N SER A 88 8.82 14.48 -0.94
CA SER A 88 9.10 13.47 0.09
C SER A 88 7.95 12.48 0.19
N ILE A 89 6.70 12.96 0.28
CA ILE A 89 5.51 12.12 0.37
C ILE A 89 5.37 11.23 -0.87
N HIS A 90 5.50 11.83 -2.06
CA HIS A 90 5.43 11.07 -3.29
C HIS A 90 6.49 9.97 -3.35
N LYS A 91 7.75 10.31 -3.03
CA LYS A 91 8.86 9.33 -3.03
C LYS A 91 8.64 8.22 -2.01
N PHE A 92 8.16 8.54 -0.81
CA PHE A 92 7.89 7.56 0.24
C PHE A 92 6.87 6.52 -0.25
N PHE A 93 5.69 6.95 -0.71
CA PHE A 93 4.65 6.01 -1.16
C PHE A 93 5.00 5.27 -2.46
N MET A 94 5.75 5.90 -3.38
CA MET A 94 6.26 5.18 -4.56
C MET A 94 7.25 4.08 -4.16
N TYR A 95 8.17 4.38 -3.24
CA TYR A 95 9.12 3.39 -2.73
C TYR A 95 8.42 2.23 -2.01
N GLN A 96 7.45 2.52 -1.13
CA GLN A 96 6.65 1.49 -0.46
C GLN A 96 5.93 0.60 -1.48
N LYS A 97 5.30 1.20 -2.50
CA LYS A 97 4.66 0.45 -3.59
C LYS A 97 5.64 -0.46 -4.34
N GLU A 98 6.85 0.01 -4.60
CA GLU A 98 7.89 -0.80 -5.26
C GLU A 98 8.30 -2.00 -4.41
N LEU A 99 8.53 -1.79 -3.11
CA LEU A 99 8.85 -2.86 -2.17
C LEU A 99 7.75 -3.91 -2.09
N GLU A 100 6.50 -3.47 -1.91
CA GLU A 100 5.33 -4.37 -1.84
C GLU A 100 5.13 -5.12 -3.16
N SER A 101 5.29 -4.45 -4.31
CA SER A 101 5.18 -5.10 -5.61
C SER A 101 6.26 -6.15 -5.81
N GLY A 102 7.50 -5.87 -5.39
CA GLY A 102 8.60 -6.83 -5.42
C GLY A 102 8.32 -8.06 -4.54
N ALA A 103 7.87 -7.83 -3.31
CA ALA A 103 7.50 -8.88 -2.38
C ALA A 103 6.34 -9.75 -2.91
N MET A 104 5.30 -9.13 -3.45
CA MET A 104 4.14 -9.82 -4.00
C MET A 104 4.51 -10.69 -5.20
N LYS A 105 5.37 -10.19 -6.12
CA LYS A 105 5.88 -10.97 -7.25
C LYS A 105 6.66 -12.21 -6.79
N LYS A 106 7.51 -12.06 -5.77
CA LYS A 106 8.28 -13.17 -5.19
C LYS A 106 7.35 -14.21 -4.58
N MET A 107 6.37 -13.78 -3.80
CA MET A 107 5.38 -14.67 -3.19
C MET A 107 4.61 -15.45 -4.27
N LEU A 108 4.07 -14.77 -5.28
CA LEU A 108 3.33 -15.40 -6.39
C LEU A 108 4.16 -16.45 -7.12
N ARG A 109 5.44 -16.16 -7.41
CA ARG A 109 6.34 -17.12 -8.05
C ARG A 109 6.49 -18.38 -7.20
N THR A 110 6.76 -18.24 -5.91
CA THR A 110 6.90 -19.37 -4.99
C THR A 110 5.60 -20.17 -4.89
N SER A 111 4.46 -19.50 -4.74
CA SER A 111 3.15 -20.15 -4.69
C SER A 111 2.84 -20.93 -5.96
N LEU A 112 3.19 -20.39 -7.14
CA LEU A 112 2.99 -21.09 -8.41
C LEU A 112 3.86 -22.34 -8.52
N ILE A 113 5.13 -22.27 -8.09
CA ILE A 113 6.03 -23.44 -8.08
C ILE A 113 5.46 -24.54 -7.20
N LEU A 114 5.04 -24.21 -5.97
CA LEU A 114 4.43 -25.16 -5.05
C LEU A 114 3.13 -25.74 -5.59
N PHE A 115 2.30 -24.91 -6.21
CA PHE A 115 1.04 -25.35 -6.82
C PHE A 115 1.26 -26.35 -7.95
N VAL A 116 2.16 -26.05 -8.90
CA VAL A 116 2.51 -26.96 -10.00
C VAL A 116 3.12 -28.25 -9.47
N THR A 117 3.96 -28.16 -8.43
CA THR A 117 4.55 -29.34 -7.78
C THR A 117 3.47 -30.22 -7.16
N GLY A 118 2.49 -29.61 -6.47
CA GLY A 118 1.33 -30.33 -5.93
C GLY A 118 0.51 -31.03 -7.01
N ILE A 119 0.23 -30.36 -8.13
CA ILE A 119 -0.46 -30.96 -9.29
C ILE A 119 0.32 -32.14 -9.85
N ALA A 120 1.64 -32.00 -9.99
CA ALA A 120 2.48 -33.08 -10.52
C ALA A 120 2.44 -34.32 -9.63
N ILE A 121 2.54 -34.15 -8.31
CA ILE A 121 2.44 -35.27 -7.34
C ILE A 121 1.06 -35.94 -7.42
N LEU A 122 -0.03 -35.16 -7.46
CA LEU A 122 -1.37 -35.71 -7.63
C LEU A 122 -1.52 -36.48 -8.94
N GLY A 123 -0.99 -35.93 -10.05
CA GLY A 123 -0.98 -36.59 -11.35
C GLY A 123 -0.25 -37.93 -11.31
N VAL A 124 0.95 -37.97 -10.72
CA VAL A 124 1.73 -39.21 -10.53
C VAL A 124 0.98 -40.21 -9.65
N SER A 125 0.36 -39.75 -8.56
CA SER A 125 -0.40 -40.61 -7.66
C SER A 125 -1.58 -41.26 -8.37
N LEU A 126 -2.38 -40.50 -9.13
CA LEU A 126 -3.51 -41.04 -9.89
C LEU A 126 -3.05 -42.01 -10.98
N TRP A 127 -1.95 -41.70 -11.67
CA TRP A 127 -1.33 -42.60 -12.64
C TRP A 127 -0.89 -43.92 -12.01
N LEU A 128 -0.23 -43.87 -10.85
CA LEU A 128 0.21 -45.04 -10.13
C LEU A 128 -0.98 -45.89 -9.65
N THR A 129 -2.02 -45.27 -9.10
CA THR A 129 -3.25 -45.97 -8.69
C THR A 129 -3.94 -46.62 -9.89
N HIS A 130 -4.00 -45.95 -11.04
CA HIS A 130 -4.56 -46.54 -12.26
C HIS A 130 -3.75 -47.74 -12.75
N LEU A 131 -2.41 -47.65 -12.77
CA LEU A 131 -1.52 -48.76 -13.15
C LEU A 131 -1.71 -49.97 -12.23
N LEU A 132 -1.76 -49.76 -10.91
CA LEU A 132 -1.99 -50.83 -9.94
C LEU A 132 -3.37 -51.47 -10.10
N ASN A 133 -4.43 -50.69 -10.31
CA ASN A 133 -5.78 -51.22 -10.55
C ASN A 133 -5.86 -52.05 -11.84
N VAL A 134 -5.22 -51.61 -12.92
CA VAL A 134 -5.19 -52.36 -14.18
C VAL A 134 -4.41 -53.68 -14.01
N ALA A 135 -3.28 -53.66 -13.30
CA ALA A 135 -2.48 -54.85 -13.05
C ALA A 135 -3.18 -55.86 -12.13
N GLY A 136 -3.95 -55.39 -11.13
CA GLY A 136 -4.72 -56.24 -10.22
C GLY A 136 -5.93 -56.94 -10.84
N SER A 137 -6.49 -56.42 -11.94
CA SER A 137 -7.67 -57.01 -12.62
C SER A 137 -7.35 -58.22 -13.52
N ARG A 138 -6.07 -58.55 -13.72
CA ARG A 138 -5.61 -59.69 -14.55
C ARG A 138 -5.16 -60.92 -13.74
N SER A 139 -5.38 -60.90 -12.43
CA SER A 139 -5.21 -62.03 -11.51
C SER A 139 -6.57 -62.60 -11.10
#